data_AF-A0A9E2VS47-F1
#
_entry.id   AF-A0A9E2VS47-F1
#
_cell.length_a   1.000
_cell.length_b   1.000
_cell.length_c   1.000
_cell.angle_alpha   90.00
_cell.angle_beta   90.00
_cell.angle_gamma   90.00
#
_symmetry.space_group_name_H-M   'P 1'
#
loop_
_entity.id
_entity.type
_entity.pdbx_description
1 polymer ?
#
loop_
_entity_poly.entity_id
_entity_poly.type
_entity_poly.pdbx_seq_one_letter_code
_entity_poly.pdbx_strand_id
1 'polypeptide(L)'
;MINLMDLLGEAAPSIKTIDVGAMFIGEQGVTYRTFLKRGKGAVIGFEPVKEECDKLNAMKREGHTFLPHFLGDGSEATFHLNSAPMTSSLFETNHELVGLFNHLGELMQTTQRSKVKTTRLDDLAECRDADYLKIDVQGAELAVMRGGVEVLKHAVVVEAEAEFVPLYKGQPLFGDVDAFLRSQGFLLHSLKGVAGRAYKPLVPYNDVNRMMNQALWTDGIWVKDFTRLRSLTTEQILKLAVIVNDLYGSLDLAAFALQYHDERTGGRLWEGVMKQVLGGRVPPRGPMP
;
A
#
# COMPACT_ATOMS: atom_id res chain seq x y z
N MET A 1 19.05 -1.39 -7.01
CA MET A 1 18.66 -0.72 -5.76
C MET A 1 19.35 -1.44 -4.63
N ILE A 2 19.93 -0.72 -3.66
CA ILE A 2 20.54 -1.33 -2.48
C ILE A 2 19.42 -1.98 -1.66
N ASN A 3 19.59 -3.23 -1.26
CA ASN A 3 18.61 -3.96 -0.47
C ASN A 3 19.06 -4.01 0.99
N LEU A 4 18.30 -3.37 1.87
CA LEU A 4 18.63 -3.22 3.28
C LEU A 4 18.47 -4.55 4.03
N MET A 5 17.53 -5.41 3.65
CA MET A 5 17.46 -6.77 4.20
C MET A 5 18.79 -7.52 4.03
N ASP A 6 19.42 -7.46 2.85
CA ASP A 6 20.71 -8.09 2.58
C ASP A 6 21.84 -7.46 3.40
N LEU A 7 21.85 -6.13 3.54
CA LEU A 7 22.88 -5.42 4.31
C LEU A 7 22.80 -5.71 5.81
N LEU A 8 21.59 -5.89 6.34
CA LEU A 8 21.36 -6.16 7.75
C LEU A 8 21.61 -7.65 8.11
N GLY A 9 21.48 -8.56 7.14
CA GLY A 9 21.67 -10.00 7.36
C GLY A 9 20.76 -10.52 8.47
N GLU A 10 21.34 -11.16 9.49
CA GLU A 10 20.57 -11.70 10.63
C GLU A 10 19.82 -10.64 11.44
N ALA A 11 20.30 -9.38 11.42
CA ALA A 11 19.61 -8.27 12.09
C ALA A 11 18.34 -7.82 11.34
N ALA A 12 18.10 -8.31 10.12
CA ALA A 12 16.94 -7.93 9.34
C ALA A 12 15.63 -8.43 9.98
N PRO A 13 14.64 -7.53 10.20
CA PRO A 13 13.37 -7.88 10.82
C PRO A 13 12.50 -8.72 9.88
N SER A 14 11.59 -9.49 10.44
CA SER A 14 10.46 -10.05 9.66
C SER A 14 9.40 -8.98 9.45
N ILE A 15 8.77 -8.95 8.27
CA ILE A 15 7.74 -7.98 7.88
C ILE A 15 6.41 -8.70 7.68
N LYS A 16 5.41 -8.31 8.47
CA LYS A 16 4.02 -8.72 8.29
C LYS A 16 3.29 -7.71 7.42
N THR A 17 2.77 -8.19 6.30
CA THR A 17 2.05 -7.40 5.30
C THR A 17 0.57 -7.75 5.29
N ILE A 18 -0.28 -6.73 5.22
CA ILE A 18 -1.69 -6.84 4.88
C ILE A 18 -1.84 -6.35 3.44
N ASP A 19 -2.33 -7.21 2.55
CA ASP A 19 -2.55 -6.88 1.14
C ASP A 19 -4.05 -6.93 0.83
N VAL A 20 -4.68 -5.77 0.77
CA VAL A 20 -6.11 -5.64 0.50
C VAL A 20 -6.31 -5.35 -0.98
N GLY A 21 -7.10 -6.20 -1.66
CA GLY A 21 -7.14 -6.24 -3.13
C GLY A 21 -6.01 -7.09 -3.69
N ALA A 22 -5.79 -8.28 -3.12
CA ALA A 22 -4.67 -9.15 -3.42
C ALA A 22 -4.79 -9.91 -4.76
N MET A 23 -5.44 -9.29 -5.75
CA MET A 23 -5.63 -9.87 -7.08
C MET A 23 -4.26 -10.25 -7.68
N PHE A 24 -4.11 -11.51 -8.08
CA PHE A 24 -2.83 -11.98 -8.62
C PHE A 24 -2.68 -11.62 -10.10
N ILE A 25 -1.87 -10.60 -10.36
CA ILE A 25 -1.50 -10.14 -11.71
C ILE A 25 -0.09 -10.61 -12.13
N GLY A 26 0.47 -11.59 -11.42
CA GLY A 26 1.82 -12.15 -11.63
C GLY A 26 2.85 -11.72 -10.58
N GLU A 27 3.98 -12.43 -10.50
CA GLU A 27 5.01 -12.19 -9.47
C GLU A 27 5.66 -10.80 -9.53
N GLN A 28 5.60 -10.13 -10.68
CA GLN A 28 6.12 -8.77 -10.82
C GLN A 28 5.22 -7.72 -10.17
N GLY A 29 3.93 -8.01 -10.00
CA GLY A 29 2.97 -7.13 -9.33
C GLY A 29 3.00 -7.18 -7.79
N VAL A 30 3.78 -8.11 -7.20
CA VAL A 30 3.84 -8.28 -5.74
C VAL A 30 4.92 -7.35 -5.16
N THR A 31 4.52 -6.15 -4.70
CA THR A 31 5.43 -5.12 -4.17
C THR A 31 6.39 -5.68 -3.12
N TYR A 32 5.88 -6.45 -2.15
CA TYR A 32 6.61 -6.95 -0.98
C TYR A 32 7.33 -8.29 -1.20
N ARG A 33 7.46 -8.76 -2.46
CA ARG A 33 8.11 -10.04 -2.81
C ARG A 33 9.52 -10.20 -2.25
N THR A 34 10.23 -9.09 -2.04
CA THR A 34 11.61 -9.07 -1.58
C THR A 34 11.75 -9.67 -0.18
N PHE A 35 10.76 -9.50 0.70
CA PHE A 35 10.76 -10.04 2.06
C PHE A 35 10.48 -11.55 2.05
N LEU A 36 9.54 -11.96 1.20
CA LEU A 36 9.14 -13.37 1.03
C LEU A 36 10.30 -14.22 0.51
N LYS A 37 11.02 -13.75 -0.52
CA LYS A 37 12.19 -14.44 -1.08
C LYS A 37 13.32 -14.66 -0.06
N ARG A 38 13.31 -13.93 1.05
CA ARG A 38 14.30 -14.01 2.13
C ARG A 38 13.79 -14.77 3.36
N GLY A 39 12.59 -15.34 3.30
CA GLY A 39 11.95 -16.00 4.46
C GLY A 39 11.62 -15.04 5.61
N LYS A 40 11.60 -13.73 5.33
CA LYS A 40 11.34 -12.65 6.30
C LYS A 40 9.99 -11.96 6.04
N GLY A 41 9.13 -12.55 5.21
CA GLY A 41 7.82 -12.00 4.86
C GLY A 41 6.69 -12.92 5.31
N ALA A 42 5.65 -12.32 5.88
CA ALA A 42 4.36 -12.97 6.11
C ALA A 42 3.25 -12.06 5.55
N VAL A 43 2.27 -12.63 4.87
CA VAL A 43 1.24 -11.88 4.12
C VAL A 43 -0.13 -12.43 4.46
N ILE A 44 -1.03 -11.54 4.89
CA ILE A 44 -2.47 -11.78 4.91
C ILE A 44 -3.07 -11.00 3.74
N GLY A 45 -3.47 -11.71 2.70
CA GLY A 45 -4.07 -11.14 1.49
C GLY A 45 -5.60 -11.23 1.53
N PHE A 46 -6.28 -10.25 0.94
CA PHE A 46 -7.73 -10.23 0.82
C PHE A 46 -8.14 -10.25 -0.65
N GLU A 47 -8.78 -11.35 -1.04
CA GLU A 47 -9.44 -11.51 -2.34
C GLU A 47 -10.90 -11.85 -2.05
N PRO A 48 -11.83 -10.89 -2.14
CA PRO A 48 -13.19 -11.09 -1.67
C PRO A 48 -14.00 -12.08 -2.51
N VAL A 49 -13.61 -12.35 -3.76
CA VAL A 49 -14.24 -13.38 -4.59
C VAL A 49 -13.74 -14.75 -4.15
N LYS A 50 -14.61 -15.53 -3.50
CA LYS A 50 -14.23 -16.80 -2.87
C LYS A 50 -13.52 -17.75 -3.84
N GLU A 51 -14.02 -17.88 -5.05
CA GLU A 51 -13.44 -18.77 -6.07
C GLU A 51 -12.02 -18.34 -6.46
N GLU A 52 -11.76 -17.03 -6.55
CA GLU A 52 -10.41 -16.50 -6.81
C GLU A 52 -9.51 -16.67 -5.58
N CYS A 53 -10.02 -16.41 -4.38
CA CYS A 53 -9.31 -16.63 -3.13
C CYS A 53 -8.89 -18.10 -2.95
N ASP A 54 -9.79 -19.04 -3.28
CA ASP A 54 -9.50 -20.48 -3.22
C ASP A 54 -8.38 -20.85 -4.21
N LYS A 55 -8.38 -20.27 -5.42
CA LYS A 55 -7.29 -20.44 -6.40
C LYS A 55 -5.96 -19.91 -5.87
N LEU A 56 -5.95 -18.73 -5.23
CA LEU A 56 -4.75 -18.15 -4.64
C LEU A 56 -4.17 -19.04 -3.53
N ASN A 57 -5.02 -19.55 -2.65
CA ASN A 57 -4.61 -20.49 -1.60
C ASN A 57 -4.12 -21.83 -2.16
N ALA A 58 -4.71 -22.33 -3.25
CA ALA A 58 -4.28 -23.56 -3.91
C ALA A 58 -2.86 -23.47 -4.51
N MET A 59 -2.36 -22.26 -4.81
CA MET A 59 -0.98 -22.04 -5.26
C MET A 59 0.05 -22.31 -4.16
N LYS A 60 -0.35 -22.37 -2.88
CA LYS A 60 0.52 -22.64 -1.72
C LYS A 60 1.78 -21.78 -1.71
N ARG A 61 1.63 -20.49 -2.01
CA ARG A 61 2.73 -19.53 -2.01
C ARG A 61 3.25 -19.37 -0.58
N GLU A 62 4.53 -19.66 -0.38
CA GLU A 62 5.16 -19.56 0.93
C GLU A 62 4.96 -18.17 1.54
N GLY A 63 4.66 -18.13 2.84
CA GLY A 63 4.41 -16.89 3.57
C GLY A 63 3.08 -16.19 3.27
N HIS A 64 2.18 -16.76 2.47
CA HIS A 64 0.86 -16.16 2.18
C HIS A 64 -0.30 -16.92 2.83
N THR A 65 -1.31 -16.17 3.24
CA THR A 65 -2.65 -16.68 3.57
C THR A 65 -3.67 -15.71 2.98
N PHE A 66 -4.59 -16.21 2.15
CA PHE A 66 -5.63 -15.39 1.52
C PHE A 66 -6.99 -15.61 2.19
N LEU A 67 -7.70 -14.52 2.48
CA LEU A 67 -8.99 -14.52 3.15
C LEU A 67 -10.09 -13.92 2.24
N PRO A 68 -11.27 -14.57 2.14
CA PRO A 68 -12.36 -14.15 1.25
C PRO A 68 -13.26 -13.10 1.90
N HIS A 69 -12.69 -11.98 2.35
CA HIS A 69 -13.44 -10.89 2.98
C HIS A 69 -13.47 -9.63 2.12
N PHE A 70 -14.65 -9.06 1.94
CA PHE A 70 -14.79 -7.66 1.58
C PHE A 70 -14.43 -6.82 2.81
N LEU A 71 -13.34 -6.07 2.76
CA LEU A 71 -12.99 -5.19 3.88
C LEU A 71 -13.73 -3.85 3.80
N GLY A 72 -14.11 -3.30 4.94
CA GLY A 72 -14.85 -2.05 5.05
C GLY A 72 -15.18 -1.68 6.50
N ASP A 73 -16.32 -1.02 6.71
CA ASP A 73 -16.77 -0.55 8.02
C ASP A 73 -17.58 -1.59 8.82
N GLY A 74 -17.80 -2.78 8.25
CA GLY A 74 -18.59 -3.84 8.86
C GLY A 74 -20.06 -3.81 8.46
N SER A 75 -20.51 -2.85 7.64
CA SER A 75 -21.88 -2.75 7.15
C SER A 75 -22.12 -3.59 5.89
N GLU A 76 -23.39 -3.70 5.48
CA GLU A 76 -23.73 -4.26 4.17
C GLU A 76 -23.50 -3.22 3.07
N ALA A 77 -22.95 -3.66 1.94
CA ALA A 77 -22.71 -2.83 0.77
C ALA A 77 -23.20 -3.53 -0.51
N THR A 78 -23.25 -2.77 -1.60
CA THR A 78 -23.41 -3.36 -2.94
C THR A 78 -22.04 -3.41 -3.60
N PHE A 79 -21.62 -4.59 -4.03
CA PHE A 79 -20.45 -4.75 -4.88
C PHE A 79 -20.85 -4.63 -6.35
N HIS A 80 -20.12 -3.81 -7.09
CA HIS A 80 -20.30 -3.53 -8.50
C HIS A 80 -19.15 -4.18 -9.27
N LEU A 81 -19.41 -5.37 -9.82
CA LEU A 81 -18.47 -6.04 -10.72
C LEU A 81 -18.47 -5.30 -12.06
N ASN A 82 -17.31 -4.77 -12.45
CA ASN A 82 -17.14 -4.05 -13.70
C ASN A 82 -16.59 -4.97 -14.81
N SER A 83 -16.71 -4.53 -16.07
CA SER A 83 -16.23 -5.25 -17.26
C SER A 83 -14.75 -5.63 -17.14
N ALA A 84 -13.93 -4.72 -16.60
CA ALA A 84 -12.59 -5.03 -16.12
C ALA A 84 -12.65 -5.31 -14.61
N PRO A 85 -12.43 -6.57 -14.15
CA PRO A 85 -12.57 -6.94 -12.74
C PRO A 85 -11.72 -6.10 -11.78
N MET A 86 -10.53 -5.69 -12.20
CA MET A 86 -9.61 -4.82 -11.46
C MET A 86 -10.17 -3.41 -11.16
N THR A 87 -11.27 -3.01 -11.80
CA THR A 87 -11.95 -1.72 -11.56
C THR A 87 -13.25 -1.89 -10.78
N SER A 88 -13.50 -3.06 -10.21
CA SER A 88 -14.73 -3.33 -9.46
C SER A 88 -14.68 -2.67 -8.09
N SER A 89 -15.82 -2.17 -7.61
CA SER A 89 -15.85 -1.33 -6.41
C SER A 89 -17.09 -1.59 -5.56
N LEU A 90 -17.04 -1.18 -4.29
CA LEU A 90 -18.22 -1.02 -3.43
C LEU A 90 -19.01 0.27 -3.75
N PHE A 91 -18.49 1.12 -4.62
CA PHE A 91 -19.14 2.33 -5.11
C PHE A 91 -19.59 2.16 -6.56
N GLU A 92 -20.66 2.87 -6.93
CA GLU A 92 -21.17 2.88 -8.30
C GLU A 92 -20.26 3.70 -9.20
N THR A 93 -19.88 3.19 -10.39
CA THR A 93 -19.10 3.95 -11.38
C THR A 93 -19.77 5.29 -11.74
N ASN A 94 -18.97 6.36 -11.79
CA ASN A 94 -19.40 7.67 -12.28
C ASN A 94 -19.28 7.74 -13.80
N HIS A 95 -20.24 7.14 -14.52
CA HIS A 95 -20.22 7.03 -15.99
C HIS A 95 -20.14 8.38 -16.73
N GLU A 96 -20.69 9.46 -16.15
CA GLU A 96 -20.61 10.80 -16.74
C GLU A 96 -19.16 11.30 -16.78
N LEU A 97 -18.38 11.03 -15.73
CA LEU A 97 -16.96 11.42 -15.66
C LEU A 97 -16.07 10.45 -16.43
N VAL A 98 -16.18 9.14 -16.17
CA VAL A 98 -15.26 8.15 -16.77
C VAL A 98 -15.46 8.03 -18.28
N GLY A 99 -16.66 8.33 -18.77
CA GLY A 99 -16.99 8.36 -20.19
C GLY A 99 -16.23 9.43 -20.99
N LEU A 100 -15.69 10.46 -20.33
CA LEU A 100 -14.89 11.51 -20.95
C LEU A 100 -13.48 11.05 -21.36
N PHE A 101 -13.00 9.96 -20.79
CA PHE A 101 -11.62 9.48 -20.94
C PHE A 101 -11.55 8.27 -21.86
N ASN A 102 -10.45 8.16 -22.61
CA ASN A 102 -10.24 7.00 -23.49
C ASN A 102 -10.21 5.70 -22.69
N HIS A 103 -10.96 4.71 -23.18
CA HIS A 103 -11.02 3.32 -22.67
C HIS A 103 -11.55 3.15 -21.24
N LEU A 104 -11.56 4.21 -20.41
CA LEU A 104 -11.90 4.12 -18.99
C LEU A 104 -13.38 3.79 -18.76
N GLY A 105 -14.29 4.47 -19.47
CA GLY A 105 -15.72 4.20 -19.35
C GLY A 105 -16.11 2.78 -19.79
N GLU A 106 -15.43 2.24 -20.80
CA GLU A 106 -15.63 0.89 -21.30
C GLU A 106 -15.17 -0.18 -20.28
N LEU A 107 -14.03 0.06 -19.62
CA LEU A 107 -13.49 -0.83 -18.58
C LEU A 107 -14.37 -0.84 -17.32
N MET A 108 -14.90 0.33 -16.95
CA MET A 108 -15.65 0.53 -15.70
C MET A 108 -17.16 0.33 -15.84
N GLN A 109 -17.61 -0.38 -16.88
CA GLN A 109 -19.03 -0.71 -17.05
C GLN A 109 -19.47 -1.81 -16.08
N THR A 110 -20.41 -1.53 -15.19
CA THR A 110 -20.94 -2.53 -14.26
C THR A 110 -21.72 -3.61 -15.00
N THR A 111 -21.26 -4.85 -14.90
CA THR A 111 -21.86 -6.05 -15.52
C THR A 111 -22.72 -6.83 -14.54
N GLN A 112 -22.39 -6.79 -13.25
CA GLN A 112 -23.14 -7.48 -12.19
C GLN A 112 -23.13 -6.65 -10.89
N ARG A 113 -24.21 -6.79 -10.12
CA ARG A 113 -24.31 -6.25 -8.76
C ARG A 113 -24.64 -7.37 -7.78
N SER A 114 -23.99 -7.38 -6.62
CA SER A 114 -24.28 -8.30 -5.52
C SER A 114 -24.32 -7.57 -4.18
N LYS A 115 -25.12 -8.05 -3.24
CA LYS A 115 -25.09 -7.58 -1.85
C LYS A 115 -24.00 -8.34 -1.11
N VAL A 116 -23.16 -7.61 -0.38
CA VAL A 116 -22.02 -8.17 0.35
C VAL A 116 -22.02 -7.63 1.77
N LYS A 117 -21.54 -8.44 2.71
CA LYS A 117 -21.23 -8.00 4.07
C LYS A 117 -19.75 -7.64 4.13
N THR A 118 -19.45 -6.42 4.55
CA THR A 118 -18.06 -6.02 4.78
C THR A 118 -17.60 -6.46 6.17
N THR A 119 -16.29 -6.64 6.33
CA THR A 119 -15.62 -6.98 7.58
C THR A 119 -14.65 -5.87 7.94
N ARG A 120 -14.61 -5.46 9.21
CA ARG A 120 -13.62 -4.51 9.69
C ARG A 120 -12.26 -5.20 9.82
N LEU A 121 -11.21 -4.52 9.42
CA LEU A 121 -9.84 -5.04 9.55
C LEU A 121 -9.46 -5.31 11.02
N ASP A 122 -9.95 -4.51 11.97
CA ASP A 122 -9.73 -4.68 13.41
C ASP A 122 -10.41 -5.93 13.98
N ASP A 123 -11.44 -6.45 13.32
CA ASP A 123 -12.17 -7.66 13.78
C ASP A 123 -11.40 -8.95 13.43
N LEU A 124 -10.33 -8.86 12.64
CA LEU A 124 -9.53 -9.99 12.18
C LEU A 124 -8.25 -10.12 13.01
N ALA A 125 -8.15 -11.19 13.80
CA ALA A 125 -7.00 -11.40 14.68
C ALA A 125 -5.69 -11.60 13.89
N GLU A 126 -5.78 -12.16 12.70
CA GLU A 126 -4.71 -12.38 11.75
C GLU A 126 -4.08 -11.06 11.29
N CYS A 127 -4.80 -9.94 11.37
CA CYS A 127 -4.33 -8.63 10.92
C CYS A 127 -3.62 -7.81 11.99
N ARG A 128 -3.64 -8.25 13.26
CA ARG A 128 -2.93 -7.58 14.35
C ARG A 128 -1.43 -7.52 14.11
N ASP A 129 -0.77 -6.50 14.65
CA ASP A 129 0.69 -6.31 14.54
C ASP A 129 1.21 -6.31 13.09
N ALA A 130 0.38 -5.85 12.15
CA ALA A 130 0.82 -5.60 10.79
C ALA A 130 1.84 -4.46 10.75
N ASP A 131 2.88 -4.63 9.95
CA ASP A 131 3.94 -3.64 9.78
C ASP A 131 3.70 -2.76 8.56
N TYR A 132 3.12 -3.35 7.51
CA TYR A 132 2.89 -2.74 6.21
C TYR A 132 1.49 -3.07 5.69
N LEU A 133 0.74 -2.06 5.26
CA LEU A 133 -0.55 -2.24 4.61
C LEU A 133 -0.44 -1.78 3.16
N LYS A 134 -0.85 -2.64 2.22
CA LYS A 134 -1.18 -2.27 0.83
C LYS A 134 -2.70 -2.33 0.70
N ILE A 135 -3.34 -1.25 0.24
CA ILE A 135 -4.80 -1.17 0.11
C ILE A 135 -5.16 -0.64 -1.28
N ASP A 136 -5.77 -1.49 -2.08
CA ASP A 136 -6.18 -1.19 -3.45
C ASP A 136 -7.55 -1.85 -3.68
N VAL A 137 -8.62 -1.10 -3.41
CA VAL A 137 -10.01 -1.60 -3.44
C VAL A 137 -10.95 -0.64 -4.17
N GLN A 138 -10.38 0.22 -5.01
CA GLN A 138 -11.06 1.05 -5.99
C GLN A 138 -12.12 1.96 -5.34
N GLY A 139 -11.70 2.78 -4.37
CA GLY A 139 -12.50 3.82 -3.71
C GLY A 139 -12.96 3.49 -2.28
N ALA A 140 -12.81 2.25 -1.84
CA ALA A 140 -13.16 1.83 -0.47
C ALA A 140 -12.00 1.90 0.54
N GLU A 141 -10.85 2.44 0.16
CA GLU A 141 -9.62 2.44 0.94
C GLU A 141 -9.83 3.10 2.31
N LEU A 142 -10.50 4.27 2.33
CA LEU A 142 -10.79 4.96 3.58
C LEU A 142 -11.70 4.15 4.51
N ALA A 143 -12.67 3.40 3.96
CA ALA A 143 -13.55 2.55 4.76
C ALA A 143 -12.77 1.38 5.38
N VAL A 144 -11.88 0.75 4.62
CA VAL A 144 -10.95 -0.28 5.12
C VAL A 144 -10.09 0.27 6.26
N MET A 145 -9.49 1.45 6.04
CA MET A 145 -8.63 2.09 7.04
C MET A 145 -9.39 2.50 8.32
N ARG A 146 -10.61 3.01 8.19
CA ARG A 146 -11.49 3.31 9.34
C ARG A 146 -11.91 2.06 10.12
N GLY A 147 -12.08 0.94 9.40
CA GLY A 147 -12.30 -0.37 10.01
C GLY A 147 -11.06 -0.98 10.65
N GLY A 148 -9.87 -0.37 10.49
CA GLY A 148 -8.55 -0.91 10.86
C GLY A 148 -7.70 0.01 11.73
N VAL A 149 -8.31 0.85 12.58
CA VAL A 149 -7.60 1.86 13.36
C VAL A 149 -6.64 1.22 14.36
N GLU A 150 -6.99 0.09 14.97
CA GLU A 150 -6.08 -0.63 15.88
C GLU A 150 -4.90 -1.23 15.13
N VAL A 151 -5.14 -1.77 13.93
CA VAL A 151 -4.07 -2.27 13.04
C VAL A 151 -3.13 -1.13 12.62
N LEU A 152 -3.66 0.05 12.30
CA LEU A 152 -2.88 1.25 11.91
C LEU A 152 -2.01 1.82 13.04
N LYS A 153 -2.25 1.47 14.31
CA LYS A 153 -1.36 1.88 15.41
C LYS A 153 0.00 1.18 15.33
N HIS A 154 0.02 -0.06 14.85
CA HIS A 154 1.24 -0.87 14.75
C HIS A 154 1.96 -0.66 13.42
N ALA A 155 1.21 -0.50 12.33
CA ALA A 155 1.77 -0.30 11.00
C ALA A 155 2.69 0.92 10.93
N VAL A 156 3.78 0.78 10.17
CA VAL A 156 4.77 1.85 9.95
C VAL A 156 4.69 2.45 8.55
N VAL A 157 4.10 1.72 7.60
CA VAL A 157 3.90 2.17 6.22
C VAL A 157 2.52 1.73 5.71
N VAL A 158 1.86 2.63 4.98
CA VAL A 158 0.62 2.38 4.24
C VAL A 158 0.83 2.78 2.78
N GLU A 159 0.66 1.84 1.86
CA GLU A 159 0.47 2.08 0.44
C GLU A 159 -1.03 2.00 0.15
N ALA A 160 -1.61 3.05 -0.41
CA ALA A 160 -3.02 3.03 -0.79
C ALA A 160 -3.25 3.72 -2.13
N GLU A 161 -4.12 3.14 -2.95
CA GLU A 161 -4.67 3.85 -4.11
C GLU A 161 -5.55 4.99 -3.62
N ALA A 162 -5.46 6.15 -4.28
CA ALA A 162 -6.28 7.30 -3.98
C ALA A 162 -6.54 8.15 -5.23
N GLU A 163 -7.79 8.51 -5.42
CA GLU A 163 -8.26 9.21 -6.60
C GLU A 163 -8.32 10.72 -6.37
N PHE A 164 -7.97 11.48 -7.41
CA PHE A 164 -8.04 12.94 -7.43
C PHE A 164 -9.40 13.45 -7.91
N VAL A 165 -10.18 12.60 -8.59
CA VAL A 165 -11.52 12.91 -9.10
C VAL A 165 -12.44 11.70 -8.87
N PRO A 166 -13.77 11.89 -8.75
CA PRO A 166 -14.68 10.81 -8.35
C PRO A 166 -14.96 9.86 -9.52
N LEU A 167 -14.10 8.86 -9.72
CA LEU A 167 -14.29 7.79 -10.72
C LEU A 167 -15.52 6.92 -10.39
N TYR A 168 -15.86 6.84 -9.11
CA TYR A 168 -17.03 6.26 -8.51
C TYR A 168 -17.82 7.34 -7.75
N LYS A 169 -19.14 7.18 -7.69
CA LYS A 169 -20.06 8.13 -7.06
C LYS A 169 -19.94 8.08 -5.54
N GLY A 170 -19.67 9.22 -4.92
CA GLY A 170 -19.62 9.35 -3.46
C GLY A 170 -18.41 8.70 -2.79
N GLN A 171 -17.40 8.29 -3.56
CA GLN A 171 -16.15 7.80 -2.99
C GLN A 171 -15.39 8.93 -2.27
N PRO A 172 -14.62 8.61 -1.23
CA PRO A 172 -13.55 9.48 -0.73
C PRO A 172 -12.49 9.75 -1.80
N LEU A 173 -11.88 10.94 -1.74
CA LEU A 173 -10.77 11.31 -2.63
C LEU A 173 -9.45 11.36 -1.85
N PHE A 174 -8.35 11.62 -2.56
CA PHE A 174 -7.01 11.76 -1.99
C PHE A 174 -6.96 12.65 -0.74
N GLY A 175 -7.65 13.80 -0.77
CA GLY A 175 -7.69 14.72 0.36
C GLY A 175 -8.32 14.10 1.62
N ASP A 176 -9.35 13.27 1.46
CA ASP A 176 -10.00 12.58 2.57
C ASP A 176 -9.12 11.46 3.14
N VAL A 177 -8.45 10.71 2.25
CA VAL A 177 -7.50 9.65 2.62
C VAL A 177 -6.30 10.24 3.36
N ASP A 178 -5.67 11.28 2.83
CA ASP A 178 -4.52 11.95 3.45
C ASP A 178 -4.90 12.58 4.80
N ALA A 179 -6.04 13.28 4.87
CA ALA A 179 -6.52 13.86 6.12
C ALA A 179 -6.74 12.79 7.21
N PHE A 180 -7.32 11.65 6.83
CA PHE A 180 -7.49 10.53 7.76
C PHE A 180 -6.15 9.95 8.19
N LEU A 181 -5.24 9.60 7.27
CA LEU A 181 -3.94 9.01 7.63
C LEU A 181 -3.10 9.94 8.51
N ARG A 182 -3.14 11.26 8.28
CA ARG A 182 -2.55 12.26 9.18
C ARG A 182 -3.14 12.22 10.59
N SER A 183 -4.45 12.06 10.71
CA SER A 183 -5.09 11.89 12.03
C SER A 183 -4.63 10.61 12.74
N GLN A 184 -4.14 9.61 12.01
CA GLN A 184 -3.59 8.35 12.53
C GLN A 184 -2.06 8.38 12.73
N GLY A 185 -1.44 9.56 12.63
CA GLY A 185 0.00 9.75 12.86
C GLY A 185 0.88 9.32 11.70
N PHE A 186 0.35 9.34 10.47
CA PHE A 186 1.13 9.14 9.25
C PHE A 186 1.34 10.46 8.51
N LEU A 187 2.40 10.54 7.71
CA LEU A 187 2.65 11.62 6.76
C LEU A 187 2.83 11.03 5.37
N LEU A 188 2.33 11.74 4.36
CA LEU A 188 2.61 11.40 2.97
C LEU A 188 4.13 11.50 2.74
N HIS A 189 4.71 10.41 2.24
CA HIS A 189 6.14 10.29 1.99
C HIS A 189 6.46 10.44 0.50
N SER A 190 5.76 9.67 -0.35
CA SER A 190 6.00 9.67 -1.80
C SER A 190 4.78 9.16 -2.55
N LEU A 191 4.81 9.32 -3.88
CA LEU A 191 3.80 8.78 -4.79
C LEU A 191 4.47 7.79 -5.74
N LYS A 192 3.83 6.66 -6.01
CA LYS A 192 4.25 5.66 -7.02
C LYS A 192 3.89 6.08 -8.45
N GLY A 193 3.89 7.39 -8.70
CA GLY A 193 3.48 8.02 -9.95
C GLY A 193 2.02 8.47 -9.94
N VAL A 194 1.69 9.33 -10.90
CA VAL A 194 0.31 9.79 -11.15
C VAL A 194 -0.19 9.10 -12.40
N ALA A 195 -1.40 8.54 -12.30
CA ALA A 195 -2.05 7.83 -13.37
C ALA A 195 -3.29 8.59 -13.86
N GLY A 196 -3.63 8.33 -15.12
CA GLY A 196 -4.76 8.96 -15.77
C GLY A 196 -4.95 8.47 -17.18
N ARG A 197 -5.80 9.17 -17.93
CA ARG A 197 -6.13 8.89 -19.33
C ARG A 197 -6.29 10.22 -20.07
N ALA A 198 -5.98 10.24 -21.36
CA ALA A 198 -6.34 11.38 -22.21
C ALA A 198 -7.86 11.49 -22.38
N TYR A 199 -8.35 12.71 -22.52
CA TYR A 199 -9.75 12.97 -22.87
C TYR A 199 -10.05 12.50 -24.30
N LYS A 200 -11.25 11.97 -24.51
CA LYS A 200 -11.80 11.72 -25.85
C LYS A 200 -11.98 13.05 -26.59
N PRO A 201 -11.82 13.08 -27.93
CA PRO A 201 -11.47 11.95 -28.81
C PRO A 201 -9.95 11.77 -29.04
N LEU A 202 -9.08 12.49 -28.32
CA LEU A 202 -7.64 12.49 -28.60
C LEU A 202 -6.96 11.21 -28.09
N VAL A 203 -6.35 10.41 -28.97
CA VAL A 203 -5.53 9.24 -28.60
C VAL A 203 -4.05 9.57 -28.84
N PRO A 204 -3.28 9.92 -27.80
CA PRO A 204 -1.90 10.35 -27.98
C PRO A 204 -0.99 9.15 -28.27
N TYR A 205 -0.07 9.31 -29.23
CA TYR A 205 0.92 8.29 -29.61
C TYR A 205 0.35 6.91 -29.94
N ASN A 206 -0.90 6.84 -30.41
CA ASN A 206 -1.64 5.59 -30.66
C ASN A 206 -1.77 4.69 -29.42
N ASP A 207 -1.74 5.27 -28.21
CA ASP A 207 -1.96 4.55 -26.95
C ASP A 207 -3.21 5.08 -26.25
N VAL A 208 -4.25 4.24 -26.21
CA VAL A 208 -5.54 4.55 -25.59
C VAL A 208 -5.48 4.67 -24.07
N ASN A 209 -4.44 4.11 -23.43
CA ASN A 209 -4.26 4.17 -21.98
C ASN A 209 -3.34 5.32 -21.54
N ARG A 210 -2.76 6.05 -22.50
CA ARG A 210 -1.79 7.09 -22.21
C ARG A 210 -2.45 8.31 -21.57
N MET A 211 -1.91 8.72 -20.42
CA MET A 211 -2.20 9.99 -19.79
C MET A 211 -1.55 11.15 -20.56
N MET A 212 -2.25 12.28 -20.63
CA MET A 212 -1.68 13.57 -21.06
C MET A 212 -1.35 14.44 -19.84
N ASN A 213 -2.36 15.03 -19.20
CA ASN A 213 -2.18 15.93 -18.06
C ASN A 213 -3.20 15.72 -16.93
N GLN A 214 -4.41 15.21 -17.22
CA GLN A 214 -5.41 15.01 -16.19
C GLN A 214 -5.00 13.86 -15.26
N ALA A 215 -4.61 14.21 -14.04
CA ALA A 215 -4.41 13.27 -12.95
C ALA A 215 -5.77 12.69 -12.54
N LEU A 216 -5.86 11.37 -12.48
CA LEU A 216 -7.09 10.68 -12.06
C LEU A 216 -6.88 9.95 -10.74
N TRP A 217 -5.75 9.25 -10.57
CA TRP A 217 -5.40 8.54 -9.35
C TRP A 217 -3.89 8.42 -9.15
N THR A 218 -3.50 7.91 -7.99
CA THR A 218 -2.13 7.58 -7.62
C THR A 218 -2.11 6.46 -6.61
N ASP A 219 -0.98 5.75 -6.53
CA ASP A 219 -0.62 4.95 -5.37
C ASP A 219 0.20 5.83 -4.42
N GLY A 220 -0.40 6.26 -3.31
CA GLY A 220 0.26 7.07 -2.29
C GLY A 220 0.96 6.22 -1.24
N ILE A 221 2.15 6.66 -0.81
CA ILE A 221 2.93 6.02 0.25
C ILE A 221 2.93 6.93 1.46
N TRP A 222 2.33 6.49 2.55
CA TRP A 222 2.32 7.16 3.84
C TRP A 222 3.17 6.38 4.83
N VAL A 223 3.97 7.11 5.62
CA VAL A 223 4.85 6.53 6.65
C VAL A 223 4.48 7.10 8.01
N LYS A 224 4.72 6.36 9.10
CA LYS A 224 4.60 6.92 10.45
C LYS A 224 5.42 8.21 10.55
N ASP A 225 4.84 9.22 11.19
CA ASP A 225 5.38 10.57 11.27
C ASP A 225 6.87 10.56 11.63
N PHE A 226 7.71 10.83 10.62
CA PHE A 226 9.16 10.79 10.74
C PHE A 226 9.71 11.92 11.61
N THR A 227 8.89 12.91 11.99
CA THR A 227 9.26 13.92 12.98
C THR A 227 9.09 13.43 14.42
N ARG A 228 8.46 12.26 14.62
CA ARG A 228 8.13 11.67 15.93
C ARG A 228 8.65 10.24 16.08
N LEU A 229 9.73 9.85 15.41
CA LEU A 229 10.27 8.48 15.47
C LEU A 229 10.56 7.99 16.90
N ARG A 230 10.84 8.89 17.85
CA ARG A 230 11.03 8.55 19.27
C ARG A 230 9.80 7.87 19.91
N SER A 231 8.59 8.08 19.38
CA SER A 231 7.37 7.41 19.88
C SER A 231 7.22 5.98 19.37
N LEU A 232 7.96 5.57 18.35
CA LEU A 232 7.94 4.22 17.80
C LEU A 232 8.83 3.28 18.63
N THR A 233 8.59 1.98 18.57
CA THR A 233 9.52 0.99 19.13
C THR A 233 10.78 0.88 18.27
N THR A 234 11.87 0.38 18.86
CA THR A 234 13.10 0.09 18.10
C THR A 234 12.83 -0.82 16.90
N GLU A 235 11.97 -1.82 17.07
CA GLU A 235 11.59 -2.74 15.99
C GLU A 235 10.81 -2.02 14.88
N GLN A 236 9.85 -1.15 15.24
CA GLN A 236 9.11 -0.35 14.25
C GLN A 236 10.03 0.58 13.45
N ILE A 237 11.02 1.21 14.10
CA ILE A 237 12.00 2.07 13.42
C ILE A 237 12.82 1.25 12.41
N LEU A 238 13.26 0.04 12.80
CA LEU A 238 14.02 -0.84 11.91
C LEU A 238 13.16 -1.33 10.73
N LYS A 239 11.92 -1.72 11.00
CA LYS A 239 10.96 -2.15 9.97
C LYS A 239 10.62 -1.01 9.02
N LEU A 240 10.42 0.21 9.52
CA LEU A 240 10.22 1.40 8.70
C LEU A 240 11.39 1.58 7.73
N ALA A 241 12.64 1.56 8.24
CA ALA A 241 13.83 1.72 7.41
C ALA A 241 13.91 0.67 6.28
N VAL A 242 13.63 -0.59 6.62
CA VAL A 242 13.64 -1.69 5.65
C VAL A 242 12.54 -1.56 4.62
N ILE A 243 11.30 -1.28 5.04
CA ILE A 243 10.17 -1.14 4.12
C ILE A 243 10.40 0.01 3.15
N VAL A 244 10.78 1.20 3.64
CA VAL A 244 10.90 2.38 2.77
C VAL A 244 12.05 2.28 1.77
N ASN A 245 13.16 1.66 2.17
CA ASN A 245 14.28 1.43 1.26
C ASN A 245 13.96 0.31 0.25
N ASP A 246 13.52 -0.86 0.72
CA ASP A 246 13.46 -2.04 -0.13
C ASP A 246 12.27 -2.04 -1.08
N LEU A 247 11.20 -1.32 -0.75
CA LEU A 247 10.00 -1.21 -1.59
C LEU A 247 9.98 0.07 -2.43
N TYR A 248 10.52 1.18 -1.91
CA TYR A 248 10.39 2.50 -2.54
C TYR A 248 11.73 3.20 -2.83
N GLY A 249 12.86 2.60 -2.46
CA GLY A 249 14.18 3.17 -2.71
C GLY A 249 14.53 4.40 -1.88
N SER A 250 13.77 4.69 -0.80
CA SER A 250 14.04 5.83 0.09
C SER A 250 15.16 5.51 1.08
N LEU A 251 16.38 5.44 0.56
CA LEU A 251 17.58 5.21 1.36
C LEU A 251 17.86 6.37 2.33
N ASP A 252 17.44 7.58 1.98
CA ASP A 252 17.52 8.77 2.80
C ASP A 252 16.68 8.65 4.08
N LEU A 253 15.39 8.33 3.96
CA LEU A 253 14.53 8.10 5.12
C LEU A 253 14.97 6.86 5.91
N ALA A 254 15.39 5.79 5.22
CA ALA A 254 15.90 4.60 5.89
C ALA A 254 17.16 4.90 6.72
N ALA A 255 18.12 5.64 6.17
CA ALA A 255 19.32 6.06 6.88
C ALA A 255 18.98 7.00 8.05
N PHE A 256 17.98 7.88 7.88
CA PHE A 256 17.47 8.71 8.97
C PHE A 256 16.90 7.86 10.12
N ALA A 257 16.03 6.89 9.81
CA ALA A 257 15.45 5.98 10.80
C ALA A 257 16.53 5.13 11.50
N LEU A 258 17.53 4.60 10.77
CA LEU A 258 18.60 3.82 11.37
C LEU A 258 19.46 4.62 12.37
N GLN A 259 19.61 5.94 12.21
CA GLN A 259 20.32 6.76 13.21
C GLN A 259 19.60 6.75 14.56
N TYR A 260 18.27 6.88 14.53
CA TYR A 260 17.44 6.78 15.74
C TYR A 260 17.47 5.39 16.36
N HIS A 261 17.47 4.35 15.52
CA HIS A 261 17.64 2.98 15.98
C HIS A 261 18.97 2.80 16.73
N ASP A 262 20.08 3.26 16.14
CA ASP A 262 21.42 3.15 16.73
C ASP A 262 21.57 4.01 17.99
N GLU A 263 21.00 5.21 18.02
CA GLU A 263 20.94 6.05 19.24
C GLU A 263 20.28 5.30 20.40
N ARG A 264 19.14 4.66 20.15
CA ARG A 264 18.35 3.98 21.19
C ARG A 264 18.96 2.66 21.66
N THR A 265 19.67 1.97 20.79
CA THR A 265 20.23 0.63 21.06
C THR A 265 21.71 0.65 21.44
N GLY A 266 22.42 1.75 21.21
CA GLY A 266 23.88 1.76 21.18
C GLY A 266 24.48 0.97 20.00
N GLY A 267 23.64 0.66 19.00
CA GLY A 267 24.01 -0.09 17.80
C GLY A 267 24.85 0.71 16.80
N ARG A 268 25.21 0.03 15.71
CA ARG A 268 26.01 0.58 14.60
C ARG A 268 25.46 0.16 13.22
N LEU A 269 24.16 -0.13 13.13
CA LEU A 269 23.52 -0.52 11.86
C LEU A 269 23.59 0.61 10.84
N TRP A 270 23.31 1.85 11.24
CA TRP A 270 23.42 3.01 10.37
C TRP A 270 24.85 3.18 9.86
N GLU A 271 25.84 3.14 10.75
CA GLU A 271 27.25 3.28 10.36
C GLU A 271 27.67 2.18 9.37
N GLY A 272 27.28 0.94 9.64
CA GLY A 272 27.53 -0.21 8.77
C GLY A 272 26.91 -0.04 7.38
N VAL A 273 25.64 0.35 7.32
CA VAL A 273 24.92 0.59 6.06
C VAL A 273 25.55 1.76 5.30
N MET A 274 25.78 2.91 5.94
CA MET A 274 26.36 4.08 5.27
C MET A 274 27.78 3.81 4.77
N LYS A 275 28.58 3.01 5.49
CA LYS A 275 29.93 2.64 5.04
C LYS A 275 29.89 1.84 3.75
N GLN A 276 28.93 0.92 3.60
CA GLN A 276 28.77 0.12 2.38
C GLN A 276 28.20 0.96 1.22
N VAL A 277 27.19 1.78 1.50
CA VAL A 277 26.54 2.66 0.51
C VAL A 277 27.51 3.70 -0.05
N LEU A 278 28.32 4.34 0.81
CA LEU A 278 29.17 5.49 0.45
C LEU A 278 30.63 5.13 0.18
N GLY A 279 30.97 3.83 0.06
CA GLY A 279 32.34 3.41 -0.24
C GLY A 279 33.36 3.74 0.85
N GLY A 280 32.95 3.68 2.13
CA GLY A 280 33.86 3.74 3.27
C GLY A 280 33.80 5.01 4.12
N ARG A 281 33.32 6.14 3.58
CA ARG A 281 33.19 7.39 4.33
C ARG A 281 31.79 7.54 4.91
N VAL A 282 31.68 7.48 6.23
CA VAL A 282 30.41 7.72 6.95
C VAL A 282 30.34 9.21 7.30
N PRO A 283 29.27 9.94 6.91
CA PRO A 283 29.08 11.33 7.32
C PRO A 283 28.88 11.42 8.85
N PRO A 284 29.01 12.60 9.47
CA PRO A 284 28.53 12.76 10.84
C PRO A 284 27.03 12.48 10.93
N ARG A 285 26.56 12.04 12.10
CA ARG A 285 25.12 11.89 12.34
C ARG A 285 24.41 13.23 12.14
N GLY A 286 23.24 13.19 11.52
CA GLY A 286 22.38 14.33 11.32
C GLY A 286 21.66 14.76 12.60
N PRO A 287 20.91 15.87 12.56
CA PRO A 287 20.09 16.30 13.68
C PRO A 287 18.99 15.26 13.96
N MET A 288 18.83 14.91 15.24
CA MET A 288 17.73 14.07 15.72
C MET A 288 16.79 14.93 16.58
N PRO A 289 15.68 15.43 16.02
CA PRO A 289 14.60 16.04 16.81
C PRO A 289 14.09 15.15 17.95
#